data_AF-S6UC91-F1
#
_entry.id   AF-S6UC91-F1
#
_cell.length_a   1.000
_cell.length_b   1.000
_cell.length_c   1.000
_cell.angle_alpha   90.00
_cell.angle_beta   90.00
_cell.angle_gamma   90.00
#
_symmetry.space_group_name_H-M   'P 1'
#
loop_
_entity.id
_entity.type
_entity.pdbx_description
1 polymer ?
#
loop_
_entity_poly.entity_id
_entity_poly.type
_entity_poly.pdbx_seq_one_letter_code
_entity_poly.pdbx_strand_id
1 'polypeptide(L)' 'VIVTHDLAVARLLADRLMVMRRSEVVESGLTDQILDDPQHPYSQLLVSSVLQP' A
#
# COMPACT_ATOMS: atom_id res chain seq x y z
N VAL A 1 11.99 -4.53 8.41
CA VAL A 1 11.34 -4.35 7.08
C VAL A 1 10.57 -5.63 6.79
N ILE A 2 9.26 -5.54 6.58
CA ILE A 2 8.40 -6.67 6.25
C ILE A 2 7.97 -6.57 4.79
N VAL A 3 7.73 -7.71 4.14
CA VAL A 3 7.19 -7.78 2.78
C VAL A 3 5.97 -8.68 2.80
N THR A 4 4.82 -8.14 2.40
CA THR A 4 3.54 -8.85 2.37
C THR A 4 2.72 -8.40 1.17
N HIS A 5 1.79 -9.25 0.73
CA HIS A 5 0.76 -8.93 -0.25
C HIS A 5 -0.57 -8.53 0.42
N ASP A 6 -0.67 -8.68 1.74
CA ASP A 6 -1.85 -8.35 2.52
C ASP A 6 -1.72 -6.93 3.10
N LEU A 7 -2.57 -6.03 2.61
CA LEU A 7 -2.59 -4.63 3.02
C LEU A 7 -3.13 -4.43 4.45
N ALA A 8 -4.02 -5.30 4.94
CA ALA A 8 -4.52 -5.21 6.30
C ALA A 8 -3.42 -5.54 7.31
N VAL A 9 -2.63 -6.56 7.02
CA VAL A 9 -1.43 -6.90 7.81
C VAL A 9 -0.40 -5.77 7.75
N ALA A 10 -0.19 -5.16 6.57
CA ALA A 10 0.71 -4.02 6.44
C ALA A 10 0.25 -2.82 7.28
N ARG A 11 -1.06 -2.54 7.32
CA ARG A 11 -1.66 -1.48 8.16
C ARG A 11 -1.37 -1.65 9.64
N LEU A 12 -1.43 -2.89 10.12
CA LEU A 12 -1.25 -3.21 11.54
C LEU A 12 0.22 -3.19 11.98
N LEU A 13 1.15 -3.49 11.07
CA LEU A 13 2.54 -3.80 11.43
C LEU A 13 3.57 -2.77 10.96
N ALA A 14 3.20 -1.82 10.10
CA ALA A 14 4.15 -0.89 9.51
C ALA A 14 3.69 0.56 9.61
N ASP A 15 4.60 1.46 10.03
CA ASP A 15 4.38 2.91 10.02
C ASP A 15 4.56 3.52 8.61
N ARG A 16 5.38 2.87 7.78
CA ARG A 16 5.68 3.29 6.41
C ARG A 16 5.46 2.14 5.44
N LEU A 17 4.92 2.46 4.27
CA LEU A 17 4.61 1.50 3.22
C LEU A 17 5.32 1.86 1.92
N MET A 18 5.77 0.85 1.20
CA MET A 18 6.36 0.96 -0.15
C MET A 18 5.64 -0.02 -1.07
N VAL A 19 5.06 0.50 -2.15
CA VAL A 19 4.41 -0.30 -3.19
C VAL A 19 5.40 -0.46 -4.34
N MET A 20 5.62 -1.71 -4.75
CA MET A 20 6.47 -2.03 -5.89
C MET A 20 5.66 -2.72 -6.98
N ARG A 21 5.99 -2.43 -8.23
CA ARG A 21 5.44 -3.12 -9.40
C ARG A 21 6.51 -3.21 -10.47
N ARG A 22 6.66 -4.39 -11.09
CA ARG A 22 7.64 -4.63 -12.17
C ARG A 22 9.06 -4.16 -11.80
N SER A 23 9.49 -4.48 -10.59
CA SER A 23 10.80 -4.11 -10.05
C SER A 23 11.03 -2.61 -9.85
N GLU A 24 9.97 -1.79 -9.88
CA GLU A 24 10.04 -0.35 -9.62
C GLU A 24 9.21 0.01 -8.39
N VAL A 25 9.70 0.97 -7.59
CA VAL A 25 8.92 1.58 -6.52
C VAL A 25 7.96 2.57 -7.17
N VAL A 26 6.67 2.28 -7.09
CA VAL A 26 5.62 3.12 -7.70
C VAL A 26 5.00 4.09 -6.70
N GLU A 27 5.09 3.80 -5.41
CA GLU A 27 4.63 4.69 -4.35
C GLU A 27 5.31 4.36 -3.01
N SER A 28 5.55 5.37 -2.18
CA SER A 28 6.07 5.17 -0.83
C SER A 28 5.68 6.33 0.08
N GLY A 29 5.31 6.03 1.32
CA GLY A 29 4.79 7.06 2.24
C GLY A 29 4.46 6.50 3.63
N LEU A 30 3.74 7.30 4.41
CA LEU A 30 3.10 6.80 5.64
C LEU A 30 2.04 5.77 5.27
N THR A 31 1.90 4.72 6.08
CA THR A 31 0.96 3.64 5.77
C THR A 31 -0.47 4.16 5.61
N ASP A 32 -0.95 5.02 6.51
CA ASP A 32 -2.29 5.61 6.39
C ASP A 32 -2.43 6.47 5.12
N GLN A 33 -1.39 7.21 4.72
CA GLN A 33 -1.43 7.99 3.48
C GLN A 33 -1.57 7.08 2.25
N ILE A 34 -0.79 6.00 2.17
CA ILE A 34 -0.83 5.08 1.02
C ILE A 34 -2.13 4.28 0.97
N LEU A 35 -2.73 3.98 2.12
CA LEU A 35 -3.95 3.19 2.19
C LEU A 35 -5.24 4.03 2.10
N ASP A 36 -5.26 5.21 2.69
CA ASP A 36 -6.46 6.06 2.77
C ASP A 36 -6.50 7.13 1.66
N ASP A 37 -5.34 7.57 1.13
CA ASP A 37 -5.23 8.54 0.02
C ASP A 37 -4.14 8.12 -1.01
N PRO A 38 -4.28 6.94 -1.65
CA PRO A 38 -3.32 6.45 -2.63
C PRO A 38 -3.22 7.36 -3.87
N GLN A 39 -2.02 7.84 -4.18
CA GLN A 39 -1.78 8.74 -5.32
C GLN A 39 -1.50 8.01 -6.62
N HIS A 40 -0.87 6.83 -6.56
CA HIS A 40 -0.54 6.09 -7.77
C HIS A 40 -1.74 5.22 -8.22
N PRO A 41 -2.10 5.21 -9.52
CA PRO A 41 -3.25 4.44 -10.02
C PRO A 41 -3.21 2.95 -9.68
N TYR A 42 -2.01 2.37 -9.59
CA TYR A 42 -1.85 0.97 -9.16
C TYR A 42 -2.18 0.77 -7.67
N SER A 43 -1.77 1.68 -6.80
CA SER A 43 -2.08 1.61 -5.37
C SER A 43 -3.58 1.81 -5.13
N GLN A 44 -4.23 2.71 -5.88
CA GLN A 44 -5.69 2.87 -5.88
C GLN A 44 -6.41 1.57 -6.23
N LEU A 45 -5.94 0.88 -7.28
CA LEU A 45 -6.45 -0.44 -7.66
C LEU A 45 -6.27 -1.47 -6.54
N LEU A 46 -5.09 -1.54 -5.92
CA LEU A 46 -4.81 -2.47 -4.83
C LEU A 46 -5.71 -2.22 -3.62
N VAL A 47 -5.82 -0.96 -3.17
CA VAL A 47 -6.68 -0.55 -2.06
C VAL A 47 -8.13 -0.91 -2.35
N SER A 48 -8.66 -0.55 -3.53
CA SER A 48 -10.04 -0.86 -3.93
C SER A 48 -10.35 -2.36 -4.03
N SER A 49 -9.33 -3.20 -4.21
CA SER A 49 -9.48 -4.66 -4.36
C SER A 49 -9.48 -5.41 -3.03
N VAL A 50 -8.98 -4.78 -1.95
CA VAL A 50 -8.77 -5.42 -0.65
C VAL A 50 -9.58 -4.75 0.46
N LEU A 51 -9.71 -3.43 0.42
CA LEU A 51 -10.40 -2.62 1.41
C LEU A 51 -11.77 -2.22 0.83
N GLN A 52 -12.83 -2.90 1.29
CA GLN A 52 -14.20 -2.41 1.10
C GLN A 52 -14.53 -1.40 2.22
N PRO A 53 -15.37 -0.38 1.93
CA PRO A 53 -15.68 0.69 2.88
C PRO A 53 -16.29 0.20 4.19
#